data_AF-A0A842T8C0-F1
#
_entry.id   AF-A0A842T8C0-F1
#
_cell.length_a   1.000
_cell.length_b   1.000
_cell.length_c   1.000
_cell.angle_alpha   90.00
_cell.angle_beta   90.00
_cell.angle_gamma   90.00
#
_symmetry.space_group_name_H-M   'P 1'
#
loop_
_entity.id
_entity.type
_entity.pdbx_description
1 polymer ?
#
loop_
_entity_poly.entity_id
_entity_poly.type
_entity_poly.pdbx_seq_one_letter_code
_entity_poly.pdbx_strand_id
1 'polypeptide(L)'
;MGRRKRKQTSYRRVKKLPKIFTCPSCGEKSVKVKDIKKGGGFATVKCGHCGLEKEVLINTISEPVDAFGDFIDIYYADQELQRLERRVNKLKQKEEYGELAFAYSILADLSKVKAAQLLEEDDVDMEEVNEWKMRSEKYKRLEKDALLKLETEELEHGIQTDDDSLFSEHDESDIKKEREIEDVFEDPGFLEF
;
A
#
# COMPACT_ATOMS: atom_id res chain seq x y z
N MET A 1 33.27 -43.74 -40.47
CA MET A 1 33.07 -43.50 -39.03
C MET A 1 32.62 -42.06 -38.81
N GLY A 2 31.31 -41.83 -38.63
CA GLY A 2 30.75 -40.48 -38.48
C GLY A 2 30.98 -39.94 -37.06
N ARG A 3 31.70 -38.82 -36.96
CA ARG A 3 31.95 -38.13 -35.69
C ARG A 3 30.62 -37.55 -35.17
N ARG A 4 30.08 -38.08 -34.07
CA ARG A 4 28.90 -37.49 -33.40
C ARG A 4 29.25 -36.05 -32.97
N LYS A 5 28.54 -35.06 -33.51
CA LYS A 5 28.62 -33.66 -33.07
C LYS A 5 28.24 -33.61 -31.58
N ARG A 6 29.16 -33.14 -30.74
CA ARG A 6 28.92 -32.94 -29.31
C ARG A 6 27.92 -31.80 -29.15
N LYS A 7 26.84 -32.03 -28.41
CA LYS A 7 25.79 -31.03 -28.15
C LYS A 7 26.42 -29.84 -27.41
N GLN A 8 26.38 -28.65 -28.02
CA GLN A 8 26.79 -27.42 -27.34
C GLN A 8 25.79 -27.14 -26.21
N THR A 9 26.29 -27.07 -24.98
CA THR A 9 25.52 -26.62 -23.82
C THR A 9 25.34 -25.11 -23.92
N SER A 10 24.13 -24.67 -24.30
CA SER A 10 23.77 -23.26 -24.23
C SER A 10 23.56 -22.86 -22.77
N TYR A 11 24.40 -21.97 -22.24
CA TYR A 11 24.18 -21.38 -20.93
C TYR A 11 22.97 -20.45 -20.98
N ARG A 12 21.95 -20.72 -20.15
CA ARG A 12 20.82 -19.80 -19.97
C ARG A 12 21.33 -18.56 -19.23
N ARG A 13 21.04 -17.37 -19.77
CA ARG A 13 21.35 -16.12 -19.06
C ARG A 13 20.49 -16.04 -17.80
N VAL A 14 21.12 -15.85 -16.65
CA VAL A 14 20.43 -15.58 -15.39
C VAL A 14 19.72 -14.23 -15.53
N LYS A 15 18.41 -14.19 -15.25
CA LYS A 15 17.65 -12.94 -15.22
C LYS A 15 18.18 -12.06 -14.10
N LYS A 16 18.44 -10.79 -14.38
CA LYS A 16 18.89 -9.80 -13.40
C LYS A 16 17.75 -8.83 -13.12
N LEU A 17 17.68 -8.33 -11.89
CA LEU A 17 16.73 -7.30 -11.53
C LEU A 17 17.02 -5.99 -12.28
N PRO A 18 15.96 -5.23 -12.62
CA PRO A 18 16.11 -3.94 -13.27
C PRO A 18 16.83 -2.95 -12.35
N LYS A 19 17.62 -2.07 -12.95
CA LYS A 19 18.32 -0.97 -12.25
C LYS A 19 17.78 0.42 -12.59
N ILE A 20 16.83 0.46 -13.52
CA ILE A 20 16.23 1.69 -14.05
C ILE A 20 14.73 1.49 -13.94
N PHE A 21 14.06 2.45 -13.29
CA PHE A 21 12.64 2.39 -13.00
C PHE A 21 11.87 3.52 -13.69
N THR A 22 10.55 3.37 -13.76
CA THR A 22 9.60 4.37 -14.28
C THR A 22 9.34 5.43 -13.23
N CYS A 23 9.41 6.70 -13.61
CA CYS A 23 9.09 7.80 -12.70
C CYS A 23 7.57 7.94 -12.51
N PRO A 24 7.06 8.04 -11.26
CA PRO A 24 5.63 8.23 -11.02
C PRO A 24 5.11 9.59 -11.49
N SER A 25 5.98 10.62 -11.56
CA SER A 25 5.56 11.97 -11.95
C SER A 25 5.60 12.23 -13.45
N CYS A 26 6.57 11.67 -14.19
CA CYS A 26 6.76 11.97 -15.62
C CYS A 26 6.58 10.76 -16.53
N GLY A 27 6.35 9.55 -15.99
CA GLY A 27 6.15 8.32 -16.76
C GLY A 27 7.40 7.76 -17.47
N GLU A 28 8.51 8.52 -17.52
CA GLU A 28 9.74 8.09 -18.19
C GLU A 28 10.56 7.08 -17.37
N LYS A 29 11.24 6.15 -18.07
CA LYS A 29 12.16 5.15 -17.50
C LYS A 29 13.54 5.75 -17.21
N SER A 30 13.59 6.70 -16.27
CA SER A 30 14.79 7.49 -15.98
C SER A 30 15.16 7.53 -14.50
N VAL A 31 14.47 6.78 -13.64
CA VAL A 31 14.78 6.74 -12.19
C VAL A 31 15.97 5.82 -11.94
N LYS A 32 16.98 6.35 -11.24
CA LYS A 32 18.17 5.61 -10.81
C LYS A 32 18.35 5.79 -9.31
N VAL A 33 18.62 4.68 -8.62
CA VAL A 33 19.02 4.68 -7.22
C VAL A 33 20.54 4.83 -7.16
N LYS A 34 21.00 5.87 -6.46
CA LYS A 34 22.42 6.15 -6.23
C LYS A 34 22.76 5.95 -4.75
N ASP A 35 24.03 5.66 -4.50
CA ASP A 35 24.62 5.71 -3.16
C ASP A 35 24.00 4.78 -2.12
N ILE A 36 23.95 3.48 -2.41
CA ILE A 36 23.82 2.44 -1.37
C ILE A 36 25.16 2.42 -0.61
N LYS A 37 25.35 3.35 0.33
CA LYS A 37 26.57 3.38 1.13
C LYS A 37 26.63 2.06 1.91
N LYS A 38 27.70 1.29 1.73
CA LYS A 38 27.90 -0.01 2.41
C LYS A 38 27.89 0.05 3.96
N GLY A 39 27.77 1.24 4.56
CA GLY A 39 27.58 1.45 5.99
C GLY A 39 26.68 2.65 6.34
N GLY A 40 25.94 3.21 5.38
CA GLY A 40 25.01 4.31 5.61
C GLY A 40 23.62 3.88 5.18
N GLY A 41 22.66 3.90 6.09
CA GLY A 41 21.31 3.37 5.89
C GLY A 41 20.41 4.23 5.01
N PHE A 42 20.97 4.98 4.06
CA PHE A 42 20.23 5.86 3.17
C PHE A 42 20.67 5.62 1.73
N ALA A 43 19.73 5.62 0.79
CA ALA A 43 20.05 5.78 -0.63
C ALA A 43 19.19 6.87 -1.26
N THR A 44 19.76 7.50 -2.28
CA THR A 44 19.15 8.63 -2.96
C THR A 44 18.53 8.15 -4.26
N VAL A 45 17.22 8.29 -4.39
CA VAL A 45 16.46 7.97 -5.61
C VAL A 45 16.32 9.24 -6.44
N LYS A 46 16.89 9.25 -7.64
CA LYS A 46 16.87 10.43 -8.52
C LYS A 46 16.32 10.11 -9.91
N CYS A 47 15.38 10.92 -10.38
CA CYS A 47 14.89 10.89 -11.75
C CYS A 47 15.75 11.79 -12.66
N GLY A 48 16.23 11.23 -13.77
CA GLY A 48 17.03 11.98 -14.75
C GLY A 48 16.23 12.94 -15.65
N HIS A 49 14.90 12.81 -15.73
CA HIS A 49 14.05 13.62 -16.62
C HIS A 49 13.44 14.82 -15.90
N CYS A 50 12.63 14.57 -14.85
CA CYS A 50 11.94 15.63 -14.09
C CYS A 50 12.77 16.21 -12.93
N GLY A 51 13.89 15.57 -12.58
CA GLY A 51 14.75 16.04 -11.49
C GLY A 51 14.29 15.67 -10.07
N LEU A 52 13.23 14.87 -9.92
CA LEU A 52 12.78 14.39 -8.60
C LEU A 52 13.90 13.65 -7.88
N GLU A 53 14.10 14.01 -6.61
CA GLU A 53 15.13 13.46 -5.74
C GLU A 53 14.54 13.25 -4.35
N LYS A 54 14.69 12.06 -3.79
CA LYS A 54 14.31 11.73 -2.41
C LYS A 54 15.34 10.79 -1.80
N GLU A 55 15.56 10.96 -0.51
CA GLU A 55 16.38 10.04 0.29
C GLU A 55 15.47 9.02 0.97
N VAL A 56 15.89 7.76 0.97
CA VAL A 56 15.12 6.63 1.49
C VAL A 56 15.98 5.79 2.41
N LEU A 57 15.42 5.37 3.54
CA LEU A 57 16.06 4.49 4.51
C LEU A 57 16.17 3.06 3.99
N ILE A 58 17.38 2.51 3.94
CA ILE A 58 17.71 1.24 3.29
C ILE A 58 18.64 0.42 4.19
N ASN A 59 18.39 -0.88 4.26
CA ASN A 59 19.19 -1.84 5.00
C ASN A 59 20.39 -2.37 4.17
N THR A 60 21.29 -3.12 4.80
CA THR A 60 22.46 -3.69 4.09
C THR A 60 22.11 -4.78 3.09
N ILE A 61 20.93 -5.38 3.22
CA ILE A 61 20.44 -6.48 2.37
C ILE A 61 19.58 -5.96 1.21
N SER A 62 19.03 -4.75 1.34
CA SER A 62 18.08 -4.22 0.36
C SER A 62 18.72 -3.94 -0.99
N GLU A 63 17.92 -4.21 -2.01
CA GLU A 63 18.25 -4.05 -3.41
C GLU A 63 17.72 -2.70 -3.94
N PRO A 64 18.21 -2.22 -5.09
CA PRO A 64 17.69 -0.98 -5.68
C PRO A 64 16.19 -1.01 -6.01
N VAL A 65 15.58 -2.20 -6.07
CA VAL A 65 14.13 -2.36 -6.26
C VAL A 65 13.39 -1.97 -4.98
N ASP A 66 13.88 -2.39 -3.81
CA ASP A 66 13.27 -2.10 -2.52
C ASP A 66 13.27 -0.59 -2.27
N ALA A 67 14.42 0.05 -2.49
CA ALA A 67 14.58 1.51 -2.42
C ALA A 67 13.59 2.28 -3.31
N PHE A 68 13.26 1.72 -4.48
CA PHE A 68 12.30 2.32 -5.39
C PHE A 68 10.85 2.05 -4.95
N GLY A 69 10.56 0.91 -4.32
CA GLY A 69 9.27 0.61 -3.70
C GLY A 69 8.95 1.61 -2.60
N ASP A 70 9.87 1.78 -1.65
CA ASP A 70 9.73 2.76 -0.56
C ASP A 70 9.56 4.19 -1.11
N PHE A 71 10.28 4.55 -2.18
CA PHE A 71 10.10 5.83 -2.84
C PHE A 71 8.68 6.03 -3.41
N ILE A 72 8.09 5.00 -4.01
CA ILE A 72 6.71 5.03 -4.52
C ILE A 72 5.74 5.20 -3.37
N ASP A 73 5.91 4.44 -2.29
CA ASP A 73 5.01 4.48 -1.13
C ASP A 73 5.00 5.87 -0.50
N ILE A 74 6.17 6.49 -0.34
CA ILE A 74 6.29 7.87 0.16
C ILE A 74 5.68 8.87 -0.84
N TYR A 75 5.82 8.65 -2.15
CA TYR A 75 5.27 9.55 -3.16
C TYR A 75 3.74 9.55 -3.17
N TYR A 76 3.11 8.38 -2.99
CA TYR A 76 1.65 8.23 -3.05
C TYR A 76 0.96 8.29 -1.68
N ALA A 77 1.69 8.41 -0.57
CA ALA A 77 1.12 8.46 0.78
C ALA A 77 0.01 9.50 0.94
N ASP A 78 0.19 10.72 0.40
CA ASP A 78 -0.82 11.78 0.48
C ASP A 78 -2.07 11.47 -0.36
N GLN A 79 -1.90 10.85 -1.53
CA GLN A 79 -3.03 10.42 -2.36
C GLN A 79 -3.81 9.29 -1.68
N GLU A 80 -3.11 8.35 -1.04
CA GLU A 80 -3.74 7.25 -0.32
C GLU A 80 -4.50 7.74 0.92
N LEU A 81 -3.97 8.73 1.65
CA LEU A 81 -4.71 9.41 2.73
C LEU A 81 -6.04 9.98 2.22
N GLN A 82 -6.01 10.74 1.12
CA GLN A 82 -7.23 11.32 0.54
C GLN A 82 -8.24 10.24 0.08
N ARG A 83 -7.73 9.18 -0.54
CA ARG A 83 -8.55 8.04 -1.00
C ARG A 83 -9.24 7.35 0.17
N LEU A 84 -8.50 7.06 1.24
CA LEU A 84 -9.02 6.43 2.45
C LEU A 84 -10.06 7.30 3.14
N GLU A 85 -9.86 8.62 3.22
CA GLU A 85 -10.87 9.52 3.80
C GLU A 85 -12.20 9.52 3.03
N ARG A 86 -12.13 9.54 1.69
CA ARG A 86 -13.32 9.40 0.84
C ARG A 86 -13.99 8.05 1.06
N ARG A 87 -13.20 6.96 1.16
CA ARG A 87 -13.71 5.61 1.42
C ARG A 87 -14.38 5.53 2.79
N VAL A 88 -13.78 6.07 3.84
CA VAL A 88 -14.37 6.13 5.18
C VAL A 88 -15.73 6.81 5.17
N ASN A 89 -15.89 7.91 4.42
CA ASN A 89 -17.18 8.58 4.32
C ASN A 89 -18.24 7.70 3.63
N LYS A 90 -17.87 6.93 2.61
CA LYS A 90 -18.77 5.96 1.95
C LYS A 90 -19.11 4.79 2.89
N LEU A 91 -18.13 4.24 3.59
CA LEU A 91 -18.32 3.11 4.52
C LEU A 91 -19.21 3.50 5.70
N LYS A 92 -19.06 4.73 6.21
CA LYS A 92 -19.95 5.28 7.24
C LYS A 92 -21.41 5.32 6.82
N GLN A 93 -21.69 5.59 5.54
CA GLN A 93 -23.06 5.61 5.02
C GLN A 93 -23.65 4.22 4.84
N LYS A 94 -22.79 3.21 4.61
CA LYS A 94 -23.19 1.82 4.40
C LYS A 94 -23.21 0.98 5.68
N GLU A 95 -22.76 1.55 6.81
CA GLU A 95 -22.63 0.85 8.10
C GLU A 95 -21.72 -0.40 8.06
N GLU A 96 -20.77 -0.45 7.12
CA GLU A 96 -19.78 -1.52 7.03
C GLU A 96 -18.65 -1.30 8.06
N TYR A 97 -18.90 -1.64 9.33
CA TYR A 97 -17.99 -1.33 10.44
C TYR A 97 -16.64 -2.04 10.38
N GLY A 98 -16.56 -3.25 9.83
CA GLY A 98 -15.31 -3.99 9.70
C GLY A 98 -14.32 -3.34 8.73
N GLU A 99 -14.80 -2.96 7.54
CA GLU A 99 -13.99 -2.21 6.57
C GLU A 99 -13.62 -0.82 7.09
N LEU A 100 -14.53 -0.20 7.85
CA LEU A 100 -14.34 1.12 8.42
C LEU A 100 -13.29 1.10 9.54
N ALA A 101 -13.27 0.06 10.39
CA ALA A 101 -12.21 -0.16 11.37
C ALA A 101 -10.85 -0.35 10.70
N PHE A 102 -10.79 -1.19 9.66
CA PHE A 102 -9.57 -1.40 8.88
C PHE A 102 -9.04 -0.11 8.25
N ALA A 103 -9.93 0.69 7.64
CA ALA A 103 -9.57 1.98 7.06
C ALA A 103 -9.01 2.96 8.11
N TYR A 104 -9.58 3.00 9.31
CA TYR A 104 -9.04 3.82 10.40
C TYR A 104 -7.68 3.33 10.90
N SER A 105 -7.47 2.02 10.97
CA SER A 105 -6.18 1.43 11.32
C SER A 105 -5.07 1.93 10.36
N ILE A 106 -5.33 1.85 9.05
CA ILE A 106 -4.40 2.34 8.03
C ILE A 106 -4.18 3.85 8.15
N LEU A 107 -5.24 4.65 8.32
CA LEU A 107 -5.12 6.10 8.50
C LEU A 107 -4.31 6.46 9.76
N ALA A 108 -4.43 5.68 10.84
CA ALA A 108 -3.65 5.86 12.05
C ALA A 108 -2.16 5.56 11.83
N ASP A 109 -1.82 4.55 11.04
CA ASP A 109 -0.44 4.21 10.73
C ASP A 109 0.21 5.21 9.77
N LEU A 110 -0.49 5.60 8.70
CA LEU A 110 -0.01 6.64 7.78
C LEU A 110 0.26 7.98 8.49
N SER A 111 -0.62 8.37 9.44
CA SER A 111 -0.42 9.59 10.22
C SER A 111 0.78 9.52 11.17
N LYS A 112 1.10 8.34 11.74
CA LYS A 112 2.34 8.16 12.51
C LYS A 112 3.58 8.24 11.62
N VAL A 113 3.54 7.59 10.45
CA VAL A 113 4.65 7.61 9.49
C VAL A 113 4.91 9.05 9.06
N LYS A 114 3.87 9.82 8.75
CA LYS A 114 4.01 11.24 8.41
C LYS A 114 4.55 12.08 9.55
N ALA A 115 4.09 11.85 10.79
CA ALA A 115 4.66 12.50 11.96
C ALA A 115 6.15 12.16 12.18
N ALA A 116 6.57 10.93 11.84
CA ALA A 116 7.96 10.52 11.91
C ALA A 116 8.81 11.18 10.81
N GLN A 117 8.30 11.26 9.58
CA GLN A 117 8.97 11.94 8.46
C GLN A 117 9.21 13.42 8.77
N LEU A 118 8.19 14.13 9.28
CA LEU A 118 8.33 15.54 9.68
C LEU A 118 9.34 15.76 10.81
N LEU A 119 9.60 14.74 11.64
CA LEU A 119 10.65 14.81 12.68
C LEU A 119 12.06 14.60 12.13
N GLU A 120 12.19 14.02 10.93
CA GLU A 120 13.48 13.76 10.27
C GLU A 120 13.92 14.92 9.36
N GLU A 121 13.01 15.83 9.00
CA GLU A 121 13.31 17.01 8.19
C GLU A 121 14.18 18.03 8.96
N ASP A 122 15.05 18.75 8.25
CA ASP A 122 16.04 19.67 8.86
C ASP A 122 15.36 20.87 9.59
N ASP A 123 14.19 21.29 9.11
CA ASP A 123 13.37 22.37 9.69
C ASP A 123 12.11 21.78 10.33
N VAL A 124 12.23 21.31 11.57
CA VAL A 124 11.13 20.62 12.27
C VAL A 124 10.07 21.59 12.81
N ASP A 125 8.90 21.62 12.17
CA ASP A 125 7.70 22.28 12.69
C ASP A 125 6.97 21.38 13.70
N MET A 126 7.29 21.57 14.99
CA MET A 126 6.74 20.76 16.08
C MET A 126 5.21 20.85 16.22
N GLU A 127 4.59 21.93 15.74
CA GLU A 127 3.13 22.08 15.71
C GLU A 127 2.50 21.07 14.74
N GLU A 128 2.99 21.00 13.49
CA GLU A 128 2.50 20.05 12.49
C GLU A 128 2.70 18.60 12.93
N VAL A 129 3.87 18.29 13.51
CA VAL A 129 4.15 16.95 14.06
C VAL A 129 3.11 16.57 15.13
N ASN A 130 2.76 17.50 16.01
CA ASN A 130 1.76 17.26 17.05
C ASN A 130 0.35 17.11 16.46
N GLU A 131 -0.01 17.85 15.42
CA GLU A 131 -1.27 17.67 14.70
C GLU A 131 -1.40 16.26 14.12
N TRP A 132 -0.36 15.76 13.46
CA TRP A 132 -0.34 14.39 12.92
C TRP A 132 -0.41 13.33 14.02
N LYS A 133 0.26 13.54 15.16
CA LYS A 133 0.13 12.67 16.34
C LYS A 133 -1.30 12.65 16.86
N MET A 134 -1.92 13.82 17.05
CA MET A 134 -3.32 13.93 17.50
C MET A 134 -4.28 13.29 16.51
N ARG A 135 -4.03 13.42 15.20
CA ARG A 135 -4.81 12.78 14.15
C ARG A 135 -4.70 11.25 14.22
N SER A 136 -3.51 10.72 14.47
CA SER A 136 -3.29 9.28 14.65
C SER A 136 -4.04 8.72 15.85
N GLU A 137 -4.04 9.45 16.98
CA GLU A 137 -4.79 9.05 18.16
C GLU A 137 -6.29 9.09 17.92
N LYS A 138 -6.77 10.10 17.18
CA LYS A 138 -8.17 10.22 16.78
C LYS A 138 -8.62 9.01 15.96
N TYR A 139 -7.86 8.61 14.94
CA TYR A 139 -8.21 7.44 14.13
C TYR A 139 -8.18 6.14 14.95
N LYS A 140 -7.22 5.95 15.86
CA LYS A 140 -7.22 4.80 16.79
C LYS A 140 -8.45 4.74 17.69
N ARG A 141 -8.97 5.89 18.14
CA ARG A 141 -10.22 5.93 18.92
C ARG A 141 -11.40 5.50 18.05
N LEU A 142 -11.49 6.06 16.84
CA LEU A 142 -12.55 5.72 15.88
C LEU A 142 -12.51 4.25 15.44
N GLU A 143 -11.33 3.65 15.31
CA GLU A 143 -11.14 2.22 15.06
C GLU A 143 -11.76 1.37 16.18
N LYS A 144 -11.44 1.69 17.44
CA LYS A 144 -12.03 0.99 18.59
C LYS A 144 -13.53 1.16 18.65
N ASP A 145 -14.04 2.37 18.39
CA ASP A 145 -15.48 2.63 18.35
C ASP A 145 -16.17 1.82 17.24
N ALA A 146 -15.52 1.66 16.08
CA ALA A 146 -16.02 0.85 14.99
C ALA A 146 -16.03 -0.65 15.31
N LEU A 147 -14.97 -1.16 15.94
CA LEU A 147 -14.91 -2.56 16.39
C LEU A 147 -15.97 -2.86 17.46
N LEU A 148 -16.19 -1.95 18.41
CA LEU A 148 -17.24 -2.10 19.41
C LEU A 148 -18.63 -2.15 18.75
N LYS A 149 -18.87 -1.35 17.72
CA LYS A 149 -20.14 -1.40 16.97
C LYS A 149 -20.32 -2.71 16.23
N LEU A 150 -19.28 -3.20 15.58
CA LEU A 150 -19.29 -4.50 14.93
C LEU A 150 -19.59 -5.61 15.93
N GLU A 151 -18.94 -5.60 17.10
CA GLU A 151 -19.21 -6.57 18.17
C GLU A 151 -20.66 -6.48 18.67
N THR A 152 -21.22 -5.27 18.81
CA THR A 152 -22.64 -5.13 19.17
C THR A 152 -23.58 -5.66 18.09
N GLU A 153 -23.27 -5.44 16.80
CA GLU A 153 -24.07 -5.98 15.69
C GLU A 153 -24.03 -7.51 15.64
N GLU A 154 -22.86 -8.11 15.84
CA GLU A 154 -22.69 -9.57 15.90
C GLU A 154 -23.46 -10.17 17.09
N LEU A 155 -23.47 -9.50 18.24
CA LEU A 155 -24.26 -9.92 19.40
C LEU A 155 -25.77 -9.80 19.15
N GLU A 156 -26.21 -8.73 18.47
CA GLU A 156 -27.62 -8.52 18.12
C GLU A 156 -28.14 -9.48 17.06
N HIS A 157 -27.33 -9.77 16.04
CA HIS A 157 -27.68 -10.73 14.98
C HIS A 157 -27.52 -12.18 15.44
N GLY A 158 -26.90 -12.40 16.61
CA GLY A 158 -26.58 -13.70 17.16
C GLY A 158 -25.35 -14.30 16.47
N ILE A 159 -24.51 -14.99 17.24
CA ILE A 159 -23.47 -15.84 16.67
C ILE A 159 -24.21 -16.92 15.88
N GLN A 160 -24.17 -16.86 14.54
CA GLN A 160 -24.47 -18.03 13.72
C GLN A 160 -23.46 -19.11 14.11
N THR A 161 -23.85 -19.99 15.03
CA THR A 161 -23.10 -21.21 15.27
C THR A 161 -23.14 -22.01 13.96
N ASP A 162 -21.98 -22.42 13.47
CA ASP A 162 -21.79 -23.13 12.20
C ASP A 162 -22.71 -24.37 12.02
N ASP A 163 -23.33 -24.84 13.10
CA ASP A 163 -24.33 -25.91 13.10
C ASP A 163 -25.60 -25.57 12.25
N ASP A 164 -25.96 -24.29 12.08
CA ASP A 164 -27.10 -23.87 11.23
C ASP A 164 -26.68 -23.49 9.79
N SER A 165 -25.38 -23.24 9.55
CA SER A 165 -24.86 -22.90 8.22
C SER A 165 -24.45 -24.14 7.40
N LEU A 166 -24.30 -25.30 8.03
CA LEU A 166 -23.86 -26.52 7.34
C LEU A 166 -25.01 -27.32 6.69
N PHE A 167 -26.27 -26.98 6.99
CA PHE A 167 -27.46 -27.70 6.53
C PHE A 167 -28.56 -26.81 5.93
N SER A 168 -28.38 -25.49 5.85
CA SER A 168 -29.24 -24.68 4.99
C SER A 168 -28.85 -24.93 3.54
N GLU A 169 -29.75 -25.56 2.78
CA GLU A 169 -29.68 -25.54 1.32
C GLU A 169 -29.73 -24.06 0.91
N HIS A 170 -28.58 -23.47 0.61
CA HIS A 170 -28.51 -22.14 0.03
C HIS A 170 -29.21 -22.19 -1.33
N ASP A 171 -30.40 -21.60 -1.42
CA ASP A 171 -30.99 -21.21 -2.69
C ASP A 171 -29.95 -20.33 -3.42
N GLU A 172 -29.57 -20.70 -4.64
CA GLU A 172 -28.53 -20.05 -5.46
C GLU A 172 -28.78 -18.55 -5.74
N SER A 173 -29.88 -17.98 -5.25
CA SER A 173 -30.26 -16.58 -5.41
C SER A 173 -29.51 -15.59 -4.54
N ASP A 174 -28.86 -16.02 -3.44
CA ASP A 174 -28.24 -15.10 -2.45
C ASP A 174 -26.71 -15.01 -2.53
N ILE A 175 -26.07 -15.74 -3.46
CA ILE A 175 -24.67 -15.50 -3.79
C ILE A 175 -24.61 -14.14 -4.49
N LYS A 176 -24.09 -13.12 -3.80
CA LYS A 176 -23.77 -11.81 -4.38
C LYS A 176 -23.02 -12.06 -5.69
N LYS A 177 -23.66 -11.74 -6.82
CA LYS A 177 -23.08 -11.87 -8.16
C LYS A 177 -21.63 -11.36 -8.13
N GLU A 178 -20.71 -12.18 -8.64
CA GLU A 178 -19.34 -11.78 -8.93
C GLU A 178 -19.41 -10.45 -9.69
N ARG A 179 -18.78 -9.40 -9.16
CA ARG A 179 -18.71 -8.12 -9.90
C ARG A 179 -18.02 -8.40 -11.22
N GLU A 180 -18.66 -8.03 -12.31
CA GLU A 180 -18.09 -8.24 -13.64
C GLU A 180 -16.78 -7.45 -13.71
N ILE A 181 -15.78 -8.00 -14.40
CA ILE A 181 -14.44 -7.40 -14.50
C ILE A 181 -14.53 -5.94 -14.98
N GLU A 182 -15.54 -5.62 -15.78
CA GLU A 182 -15.84 -4.30 -16.33
C GLU A 182 -16.17 -3.27 -15.22
N ASP A 183 -16.88 -3.65 -14.15
CA ASP A 183 -17.21 -2.78 -13.01
C ASP A 183 -15.96 -2.36 -12.19
N VAL A 184 -14.88 -3.15 -12.26
CA VAL A 184 -13.59 -2.83 -11.63
C VAL A 184 -12.80 -1.81 -12.46
N PHE A 185 -12.98 -1.81 -13.78
CA PHE A 185 -12.29 -0.91 -14.71
C PHE A 185 -13.05 0.42 -14.94
N GLU A 186 -14.32 0.50 -14.57
CA GLU A 186 -15.10 1.74 -14.61
C GLU A 186 -14.92 2.64 -13.38
N ASP A 187 -14.17 2.21 -12.34
CA ASP A 187 -13.84 3.06 -11.20
C ASP A 187 -12.86 4.16 -11.66
N PRO A 188 -13.29 5.44 -11.78
CA PRO A 188 -12.49 6.51 -12.39
C PRO A 188 -11.21 6.82 -11.61
N GLY A 189 -11.05 6.27 -10.40
CA GLY A 189 -9.83 6.36 -9.62
C GLY A 189 -8.69 5.41 -10.04
N PHE A 190 -8.92 4.45 -10.95
CA PHE A 190 -7.90 3.48 -11.38
C PHE A 190 -7.16 3.89 -12.66
N LEU A 191 -7.74 4.75 -13.50
CA LEU A 191 -7.24 5.07 -14.84
C LEU A 191 -6.79 6.52 -15.07
N GLU A 192 -6.80 7.38 -14.05
CA GLU A 192 -6.16 8.70 -14.16
C GLU A 192 -4.65 8.57 -13.89
N PHE A 193 -3.92 8.14 -14.94
CA PHE A 193 -2.46 8.25 -15.09
C PHE A 193 -2.11 9.34 -16.10
#